data_AF-A0A968LJB9-F1
#
_entry.id   AF-A0A968LJB9-F1
#
_cell.length_a   1.000
_cell.length_b   1.000
_cell.length_c   1.000
_cell.angle_alpha   90.00
_cell.angle_beta   90.00
_cell.angle_gamma   90.00
#
_symmetry.space_group_name_H-M   'P 1'
#
loop_
_entity.id
_entity.type
_entity.pdbx_description
1 polymer ?
#
loop_
_entity_poly.entity_id
_entity_poly.type
_entity_poly.pdbx_seq_one_letter_code
_entity_poly.pdbx_strand_id
1 'polypeptide(L)'
;RSHLSHGEWRHLLTRAEEAKIALSTTAQVRLGWLWRGTEYELECSQDYFGQLLESRGAIARFRQAIDEVLELALKRGISKAEIERVFLVGGGCQIPGIQGLVRAYFGQNRVSCDRPFDAVAHGALQLGPALTLRDYLRHRYALRLWEPYLQQYVYVPIFAAGTPYPCVAEHPVVLQCAHEQQMEVCLEIGEVVEQSLAEVTYDAAGRMAGQQVLRQSDFSLLGTRTVVLRPAGRLGEDRLYLTWAIDAYRQLRLTVTDQRAAKLLLDNEPILKLE
;
A
#
# COMPACT_ATOMS: atom_id res chain seq x y z
N ARG A 1 20.39 10.60 22.03
CA ARG A 1 20.58 9.41 21.17
C ARG A 1 22.06 9.21 20.74
N SER A 2 23.04 9.82 21.41
CA SER A 2 24.39 10.07 20.84
C SER A 2 25.58 9.35 21.50
N HIS A 3 25.40 8.30 22.32
CA HIS A 3 26.52 7.65 23.04
C HIS A 3 26.58 6.11 22.96
N LEU A 4 25.67 5.47 22.21
CA LEU A 4 25.64 4.01 22.07
C LEU A 4 26.20 3.60 20.71
N SER A 5 27.11 2.63 20.70
CA SER A 5 27.52 1.92 19.49
C SER A 5 26.33 1.14 18.90
N HIS A 6 26.44 0.78 17.62
CA HIS A 6 25.41 0.02 16.93
C HIS A 6 25.13 -1.34 17.61
N GLY A 7 26.16 -2.02 18.11
CA GLY A 7 26.02 -3.29 18.82
C GLY A 7 25.31 -3.14 20.17
N GLU A 8 25.65 -2.11 20.94
CA GLU A 8 24.99 -1.82 22.22
C GLU A 8 23.50 -1.50 22.03
N TRP A 9 23.17 -0.71 21.00
CA TRP A 9 21.78 -0.42 20.67
C TRP A 9 21.00 -1.67 20.27
N ARG A 10 21.59 -2.55 19.44
CA ARG A 10 20.97 -3.82 19.06
C ARG A 10 20.72 -4.73 20.26
N HIS A 11 21.65 -4.79 21.20
CA HIS A 11 21.47 -5.56 22.43
C HIS A 11 20.26 -5.07 23.24
N LEU A 12 20.14 -3.75 23.43
CA LEU A 12 18.98 -3.16 24.10
C LEU A 12 17.66 -3.45 23.36
N LEU A 13 17.66 -3.38 22.02
CA LEU A 13 16.48 -3.74 21.23
C LEU A 13 16.10 -5.21 21.42
N THR A 14 17.06 -6.12 21.49
CA THR A 14 16.79 -7.54 21.79
C THR A 14 16.16 -7.70 23.18
N ARG A 15 16.69 -7.03 24.21
CA ARG A 15 16.10 -7.06 25.56
C ARG A 15 14.70 -6.46 25.60
N ALA A 16 14.47 -5.37 24.86
CA ALA A 16 13.14 -4.79 24.74
C ALA A 16 12.15 -5.73 24.02
N GLU A 17 12.60 -6.45 22.98
CA GLU A 17 11.80 -7.46 22.28
C GLU A 17 11.45 -8.62 23.20
N GLU A 18 12.41 -9.13 23.98
CA GLU A 18 12.19 -10.16 25.01
C GLU A 18 11.14 -9.72 26.03
N ALA A 19 11.24 -8.48 26.54
CA ALA A 19 10.26 -7.91 27.45
C ALA A 19 8.87 -7.85 26.82
N LYS A 20 8.77 -7.34 25.59
CA LYS A 20 7.51 -7.20 24.86
C LYS A 20 6.83 -8.55 24.62
N ILE A 21 7.60 -9.57 24.24
CA ILE A 21 7.09 -10.92 24.01
C ILE A 21 6.59 -11.52 25.33
N ALA A 22 7.39 -11.44 26.41
CA ALA A 22 6.99 -11.94 27.73
C ALA A 22 5.69 -11.28 28.21
N LEU A 23 5.64 -9.95 28.17
CA LEU A 23 4.47 -9.15 28.58
C LEU A 23 3.22 -9.38 27.72
N SER A 24 3.33 -10.07 26.58
CA SER A 24 2.15 -10.49 25.81
C SER A 24 1.39 -11.65 26.46
N THR A 25 2.01 -12.35 27.43
CA THR A 25 1.43 -13.52 28.10
C THR A 25 1.52 -13.47 29.63
N THR A 26 2.50 -12.74 30.19
CA THR A 26 2.69 -12.60 31.64
C THR A 26 2.32 -11.21 32.13
N ALA A 27 1.86 -11.11 33.38
CA ALA A 27 1.47 -9.84 33.99
C ALA A 27 2.67 -8.93 34.32
N GLN A 28 3.85 -9.51 34.51
CA GLN A 28 5.10 -8.81 34.83
C GLN A 28 6.30 -9.49 34.17
N VAL A 29 7.35 -8.72 33.96
CA VAL A 29 8.66 -9.19 33.50
C VAL A 29 9.76 -8.46 34.25
N ARG A 30 10.83 -9.18 34.57
CA ARG A 30 12.06 -8.64 35.13
C ARG A 30 13.24 -9.11 34.26
N LEU A 31 14.00 -8.18 33.71
CA LEU A 31 15.13 -8.47 32.83
C LEU A 31 16.37 -7.72 33.30
N GLY A 32 17.45 -8.45 33.51
CA GLY A 32 18.77 -7.89 33.76
C GLY A 32 19.66 -7.92 32.51
N TRP A 33 20.51 -6.91 32.34
CA TRP A 33 21.60 -6.95 31.37
C TRP A 33 22.82 -6.18 31.89
N LEU A 34 23.99 -6.52 31.37
CA LEU A 34 25.24 -5.86 31.71
C LEU A 34 25.65 -4.91 30.58
N TRP A 35 25.98 -3.66 30.93
CA TRP A 35 26.48 -2.66 30.00
C TRP A 35 27.69 -1.96 30.58
N ARG A 36 28.84 -2.07 29.90
CA ARG A 36 30.13 -1.47 30.31
C ARG A 36 30.56 -1.80 31.75
N GLY A 37 30.28 -3.03 32.20
CA GLY A 37 30.58 -3.49 33.55
C GLY A 37 29.58 -3.04 34.62
N THR A 38 28.51 -2.32 34.23
CA THR A 38 27.40 -1.95 35.12
C THR A 38 26.20 -2.84 34.83
N GLU A 39 25.61 -3.40 35.89
CA GLU A 39 24.35 -4.15 35.79
C GLU A 39 23.16 -3.20 35.74
N TYR A 40 22.22 -3.50 34.84
CA TYR A 40 20.96 -2.81 34.68
C TYR A 40 19.83 -3.81 34.80
N GLU A 41 18.71 -3.34 35.33
CA GLU A 41 17.50 -4.14 35.48
C GLU A 41 16.29 -3.33 35.00
N LEU A 42 15.37 -4.03 34.34
CA LEU A 42 14.05 -3.54 33.97
C LEU A 42 13.02 -4.41 34.67
N GLU A 43 12.18 -3.80 35.50
CA GLU A 43 10.93 -4.39 35.95
C GLU A 43 9.76 -3.66 35.29
N CYS A 44 8.87 -4.40 34.65
CA CYS A 44 7.77 -3.84 33.89
C CYS A 44 6.53 -4.72 34.04
N SER A 45 5.38 -4.10 34.24
CA SER A 45 4.09 -4.78 34.22
C SER A 45 3.42 -4.66 32.84
N GLN A 46 2.52 -5.60 32.56
CA GLN A 46 1.70 -5.59 31.34
C GLN A 46 0.83 -4.33 31.29
N ASP A 47 0.29 -3.90 32.43
CA ASP A 47 -0.51 -2.67 32.54
C ASP A 47 0.32 -1.43 32.20
N TYR A 48 1.53 -1.33 32.76
CA TYR A 48 2.43 -0.22 32.47
C TYR A 48 2.84 -0.21 31.00
N PHE A 49 3.12 -1.38 30.42
CA PHE A 49 3.41 -1.50 28.99
C PHE A 49 2.21 -1.07 28.12
N GLY A 50 0.97 -1.43 28.50
CA GLY A 50 -0.24 -0.95 27.84
C GLY A 50 -0.36 0.57 27.88
N GLN A 51 -0.13 1.19 29.04
CA GLN A 51 -0.12 2.66 29.18
C GLN A 51 1.00 3.32 28.36
N LEU A 52 2.16 2.67 28.25
CA LEU A 52 3.26 3.13 27.42
C LEU A 52 2.88 3.11 25.94
N LEU A 53 2.21 2.06 25.46
CA LEU A 53 1.73 1.98 24.08
C LEU A 53 0.67 3.05 23.78
N GLU A 54 -0.22 3.33 24.72
CA GLU A 54 -1.21 4.40 24.61
C GLU A 54 -0.55 5.79 24.57
N SER A 55 0.26 6.12 25.59
CA SER A 55 0.91 7.44 25.73
C SER A 55 1.93 7.74 24.62
N ARG A 56 2.51 6.71 23.99
CA ARG A 56 3.40 6.86 22.82
C ARG A 56 2.64 6.79 21.48
N GLY A 57 1.31 6.78 21.50
CA GLY A 57 0.46 6.87 20.32
C GLY A 57 0.47 5.62 19.44
N ALA A 58 0.89 4.46 19.94
CA ALA A 58 0.81 3.22 19.18
C ALA A 58 -0.66 2.78 19.05
N ILE A 59 -1.41 2.75 20.15
CA ILE A 59 -2.83 2.36 20.15
C ILE A 59 -3.68 3.33 19.32
N ALA A 60 -3.45 4.64 19.44
CA ALA A 60 -4.12 5.65 18.64
C ALA A 60 -3.93 5.43 17.12
N ARG A 61 -2.71 5.10 16.68
CA ARG A 61 -2.43 4.78 15.27
C ARG A 61 -3.15 3.50 14.80
N PHE A 62 -3.19 2.47 15.63
CA PHE A 62 -3.97 1.26 15.32
C PHE A 62 -5.47 1.57 15.19
N ARG A 63 -6.00 2.41 16.08
CA ARG A 63 -7.40 2.84 16.04
C ARG A 63 -7.72 3.55 14.74
N GLN A 64 -6.92 4.55 14.37
CA GLN A 64 -7.06 5.28 13.12
C GLN A 64 -7.04 4.34 11.89
N ALA A 65 -6.11 3.38 11.86
CA ALA A 65 -6.04 2.42 10.76
C ALA A 65 -7.30 1.53 10.66
N ILE A 66 -7.90 1.15 11.79
CA ILE A 66 -9.18 0.41 11.79
C ILE A 66 -10.31 1.31 11.27
N ASP A 67 -10.36 2.57 11.71
CA ASP A 67 -11.39 3.52 11.30
C ASP A 67 -11.32 3.79 9.78
N GLU A 68 -10.13 4.01 9.22
CA GLU A 68 -9.91 4.19 7.77
C GLU A 68 -10.39 2.99 6.95
N VAL A 69 -10.13 1.76 7.42
CA VAL A 69 -10.62 0.54 6.76
C VAL A 69 -12.14 0.43 6.84
N LEU A 70 -12.76 0.79 7.96
CA LEU A 70 -14.21 0.79 8.10
C LEU A 70 -14.88 1.85 7.22
N GLU A 71 -14.29 3.03 7.08
CA GLU A 71 -14.76 4.04 6.14
C GLU A 71 -14.68 3.57 4.69
N LEU A 72 -13.58 2.91 4.31
CA LEU A 72 -13.43 2.32 2.98
C LEU A 72 -14.46 1.22 2.73
N ALA A 73 -14.70 0.35 3.71
CA ALA A 73 -15.71 -0.68 3.64
C ALA A 73 -17.11 -0.07 3.47
N LEU A 74 -17.44 0.98 4.23
CA LEU A 74 -18.73 1.66 4.15
C LEU A 74 -18.95 2.31 2.78
N LYS A 75 -17.91 2.93 2.19
CA LYS A 75 -17.97 3.47 0.81
C LYS A 75 -18.25 2.39 -0.23
N ARG A 76 -17.91 1.13 0.07
CA ARG A 76 -18.22 -0.05 -0.76
C ARG A 76 -19.54 -0.73 -0.36
N GLY A 77 -20.34 -0.11 0.50
CA GLY A 77 -21.62 -0.62 0.96
C GLY A 77 -21.53 -1.70 2.04
N ILE A 78 -20.37 -1.88 2.69
CA ILE A 78 -20.17 -2.86 3.76
C ILE A 78 -20.11 -2.11 5.10
N SER A 79 -21.13 -2.29 5.93
CA SER A 79 -21.17 -1.75 7.27
C SER A 79 -20.37 -2.59 8.26
N LYS A 80 -20.00 -1.99 9.40
CA LYS A 80 -19.35 -2.70 10.51
C LYS A 80 -20.17 -3.87 11.07
N ALA A 81 -21.50 -3.80 10.95
CA ALA A 81 -22.40 -4.85 11.41
C ALA A 81 -22.31 -6.11 10.53
N GLU A 82 -22.04 -5.94 9.23
CA GLU A 82 -21.90 -7.03 8.26
C GLU A 82 -20.55 -7.76 8.35
N ILE A 83 -19.59 -7.22 9.11
CA ILE A 83 -18.32 -7.92 9.37
C ILE A 83 -18.59 -9.07 10.35
N GLU A 84 -18.63 -10.29 9.82
CA GLU A 84 -18.93 -11.51 10.59
C GLU A 84 -17.78 -11.94 11.51
N ARG A 85 -16.53 -11.86 11.01
CA ARG A 85 -15.34 -12.34 11.70
C ARG A 85 -14.15 -11.42 11.45
N VAL A 86 -13.27 -11.34 12.44
CA VAL A 86 -12.00 -10.62 12.39
C VAL A 86 -10.89 -11.56 12.86
N PHE A 87 -9.90 -11.79 12.01
CA PHE A 87 -8.78 -12.67 12.30
C PHE A 87 -7.53 -11.84 12.59
N LEU A 88 -6.96 -12.05 13.75
CA LEU A 88 -5.70 -11.44 14.16
C LEU A 88 -4.54 -12.33 13.71
N VAL A 89 -3.65 -11.77 12.90
CA VAL A 89 -2.51 -12.47 12.31
C VAL A 89 -1.24 -11.62 12.47
N GLY A 90 -0.09 -12.28 12.65
CA GLY A 90 1.22 -11.70 12.93
C GLY A 90 1.54 -11.64 14.43
N GLY A 91 2.79 -11.84 14.82
CA GLY A 91 3.18 -11.93 16.24
C GLY A 91 2.80 -10.72 17.11
N GLY A 92 2.74 -9.53 16.52
CA GLY A 92 2.34 -8.30 17.21
C GLY A 92 0.90 -8.31 17.74
N CYS A 93 0.00 -9.10 17.14
CA CYS A 93 -1.39 -9.20 17.61
C CYS A 93 -1.53 -9.97 18.93
N GLN A 94 -0.46 -10.59 19.44
CA GLN A 94 -0.47 -11.19 20.77
C GLN A 94 -0.46 -10.17 21.90
N ILE A 95 -0.14 -8.90 21.62
CA ILE A 95 -0.17 -7.83 22.62
C ILE A 95 -1.61 -7.64 23.12
N PRO A 96 -1.89 -7.79 24.44
CA PRO A 96 -3.25 -7.73 24.98
C PRO A 96 -3.97 -6.42 24.69
N GLY A 97 -3.27 -5.29 24.71
CA GLY A 97 -3.83 -3.99 24.34
C GLY A 97 -4.36 -3.93 22.90
N ILE A 98 -3.67 -4.60 21.96
CA ILE A 98 -4.10 -4.67 20.56
C ILE A 98 -5.33 -5.58 20.42
N GLN A 99 -5.33 -6.76 21.05
CA GLN A 99 -6.51 -7.64 21.05
C GLN A 99 -7.71 -6.96 21.69
N GLY A 100 -7.49 -6.27 22.82
CA GLY A 100 -8.51 -5.53 23.55
C GLY A 100 -9.12 -4.43 22.69
N LEU A 101 -8.30 -3.64 21.99
CA LEU A 101 -8.77 -2.63 21.04
C LEU A 101 -9.68 -3.24 19.98
N VAL A 102 -9.23 -4.30 19.30
CA VAL A 102 -10.01 -4.92 18.20
C VAL A 102 -11.29 -5.56 18.73
N ARG A 103 -11.25 -6.21 19.90
CA ARG A 103 -12.43 -6.76 20.58
C ARG A 103 -13.41 -5.68 21.04
N ALA A 104 -12.93 -4.51 21.45
CA ALA A 104 -13.82 -3.38 21.75
C ALA A 104 -14.55 -2.87 20.49
N TYR A 105 -13.90 -2.93 19.33
CA TYR A 105 -14.52 -2.58 18.06
C TYR A 105 -15.55 -3.61 17.62
N PHE A 106 -15.16 -4.88 17.49
CA PHE A 106 -15.97 -5.89 16.82
C PHE A 106 -16.72 -6.81 17.80
N GLY A 107 -16.44 -6.74 19.10
CA GLY A 107 -17.00 -7.66 20.10
C GLY A 107 -16.22 -8.97 20.16
N GLN A 108 -16.17 -9.55 21.36
CA GLN A 108 -15.36 -10.73 21.68
C GLN A 108 -15.57 -11.91 20.72
N ASN A 109 -16.83 -12.20 20.38
CA ASN A 109 -17.21 -13.40 19.64
C ASN A 109 -16.81 -13.36 18.15
N ARG A 110 -16.53 -12.18 17.60
CA ARG A 110 -16.13 -12.02 16.19
C ARG A 110 -14.62 -12.06 16.00
N VAL A 111 -13.83 -11.85 17.06
CA VAL A 111 -12.37 -11.74 16.97
C VAL A 111 -11.69 -13.06 17.34
N SER A 112 -10.92 -13.65 16.42
CA SER A 112 -10.10 -14.84 16.64
C SER A 112 -8.61 -14.53 16.48
N CYS A 113 -7.77 -15.22 17.27
CA CYS A 113 -6.31 -15.10 17.28
C CYS A 113 -5.67 -16.49 17.46
N ASP A 114 -6.18 -17.50 16.74
CA ASP A 114 -5.82 -18.91 17.00
C ASP A 114 -4.44 -19.28 16.43
N ARG A 115 -4.09 -18.73 15.26
CA ARG A 115 -2.90 -19.07 14.47
C ARG A 115 -2.11 -17.84 14.03
N PRO A 116 -1.64 -17.00 14.97
CA PRO A 116 -1.07 -15.70 14.63
C PRO A 116 0.23 -15.81 13.83
N PHE A 117 0.95 -16.92 13.87
CA PHE A 117 2.23 -17.08 13.17
C PHE A 117 2.13 -17.81 11.84
N ASP A 118 1.17 -18.74 11.71
CA ASP A 118 1.10 -19.73 10.65
C ASP A 118 -0.16 -19.60 9.77
N ALA A 119 -1.16 -18.80 10.16
CA ALA A 119 -2.39 -18.62 9.38
C ALA A 119 -2.13 -18.19 7.92
N VAL A 120 -1.17 -17.29 7.69
CA VAL A 120 -0.80 -16.84 6.33
C VAL A 120 -0.24 -18.00 5.50
N ALA A 121 0.70 -18.77 6.07
CA ALA A 121 1.33 -19.89 5.38
C ALA A 121 0.32 -21.01 5.09
N HIS A 122 -0.55 -21.32 6.06
CA HIS A 122 -1.63 -22.29 5.87
C HIS A 122 -2.62 -21.85 4.80
N GLY A 123 -2.99 -20.56 4.76
CA GLY A 123 -3.83 -20.00 3.70
C GLY A 123 -3.17 -20.13 2.33
N ALA A 124 -1.89 -19.76 2.22
CA ALA A 124 -1.13 -19.85 0.97
C ALA A 124 -1.01 -21.30 0.45
N LEU A 125 -0.81 -22.28 1.33
CA LEU A 125 -0.74 -23.70 0.94
C LEU A 125 -2.10 -24.27 0.54
N GLN A 126 -3.20 -23.76 1.13
CA GLN A 126 -4.57 -24.16 0.76
C GLN A 126 -5.05 -23.49 -0.52
N LEU A 127 -4.50 -22.34 -0.88
CA LEU A 127 -4.67 -21.68 -2.18
C LEU A 127 -3.94 -22.50 -3.27
N GLY A 128 -4.40 -23.73 -3.47
CA GLY A 128 -4.01 -24.56 -4.60
C GLY A 128 -4.64 -24.07 -5.92
N PRO A 129 -4.36 -24.75 -7.04
CA PRO A 129 -4.80 -24.33 -8.39
C PRO A 129 -6.32 -24.17 -8.56
N ALA A 130 -7.11 -24.75 -7.66
CA ALA A 130 -8.57 -24.77 -7.73
C ALA A 130 -9.26 -23.54 -7.12
N LEU A 131 -8.55 -22.71 -6.33
CA LEU A 131 -9.13 -21.49 -5.75
C LEU A 131 -8.76 -20.27 -6.60
N THR A 132 -9.74 -19.68 -7.27
CA THR A 132 -9.58 -18.39 -7.93
C THR A 132 -9.79 -17.27 -6.91
N LEU A 133 -8.69 -16.69 -6.42
CA LEU A 133 -8.76 -15.51 -5.57
C LEU A 133 -9.13 -14.30 -6.43
N ARG A 134 -10.18 -13.57 -6.04
CA ARG A 134 -10.48 -12.25 -6.62
C ARG A 134 -9.73 -11.21 -5.81
N ASP A 135 -8.54 -10.88 -6.26
CA ASP A 135 -7.76 -9.78 -5.69
C ASP A 135 -8.08 -8.46 -6.37
N TYR A 136 -7.68 -7.37 -5.72
CA TYR A 136 -7.97 -6.01 -6.14
C TYR A 136 -6.68 -5.19 -6.22
N LEU A 137 -6.62 -4.29 -7.19
CA LEU A 137 -5.51 -3.35 -7.33
C LEU A 137 -5.45 -2.39 -6.14
N ARG A 138 -4.27 -2.15 -5.61
CA ARG A 138 -4.07 -1.23 -4.47
C ARG A 138 -4.09 0.23 -4.91
N HIS A 139 -3.41 0.53 -6.01
CA HIS A 139 -3.20 1.88 -6.51
C HIS A 139 -3.97 2.14 -7.80
N ARG A 140 -4.13 3.43 -8.13
CA ARG A 140 -4.56 3.86 -9.47
C ARG A 140 -3.34 3.85 -10.38
N TYR A 141 -3.45 3.27 -11.55
CA TYR A 141 -2.38 3.25 -12.56
C TYR A 141 -2.72 4.20 -13.70
N ALA A 142 -1.75 5.00 -14.13
CA ALA A 142 -1.93 6.01 -15.18
C ALA A 142 -0.72 6.11 -16.11
N LEU A 143 -0.98 6.61 -17.32
CA LEU A 143 0.05 7.14 -18.22
C LEU A 143 0.31 8.59 -17.88
N ARG A 144 1.58 8.98 -17.78
CA ARG A 144 1.99 10.37 -17.73
C ARG A 144 2.32 10.85 -19.15
N LEU A 145 1.63 11.89 -19.61
CA LEU A 145 1.84 12.51 -20.91
C LEU A 145 2.17 13.99 -20.71
N TRP A 146 3.06 14.53 -21.53
CA TRP A 146 3.32 15.97 -21.57
C TRP A 146 2.30 16.64 -22.48
N GLU A 147 1.58 17.64 -21.98
CA GLU A 147 0.65 18.47 -22.75
C GLU A 147 1.33 19.78 -23.15
N PRO A 148 1.77 19.93 -24.42
CA PRO A 148 2.57 21.07 -24.84
C PRO A 148 1.83 22.42 -24.73
N TYR A 149 0.52 22.45 -24.95
CA TYR A 149 -0.25 23.70 -24.93
C TYR A 149 -0.40 24.26 -23.52
N LEU A 150 -0.55 23.38 -22.53
CA LEU A 150 -0.72 23.74 -21.12
C LEU A 150 0.62 23.73 -20.36
N GLN A 151 1.71 23.31 -21.00
CA GLN A 151 3.06 23.21 -20.41
C GLN A 151 3.05 22.44 -19.07
N GLN A 152 2.28 21.35 -19.01
CA GLN A 152 2.14 20.53 -17.81
C GLN A 152 1.99 19.05 -18.16
N TYR A 153 2.25 18.20 -17.18
CA TYR A 153 1.92 16.78 -17.30
C TYR A 153 0.43 16.56 -17.08
N VAL A 154 -0.16 15.72 -17.92
CA VAL A 154 -1.50 15.16 -17.77
C VAL A 154 -1.41 13.67 -17.50
N TYR A 155 -2.32 13.16 -16.68
CA TYR A 155 -2.34 11.76 -16.25
C TYR A 155 -3.58 11.08 -16.82
N VAL A 156 -3.38 10.17 -17.76
CA VAL A 156 -4.46 9.39 -18.37
C VAL A 156 -4.66 8.12 -17.56
N PRO A 157 -5.78 7.96 -16.84
CA PRO A 157 -6.01 6.79 -16.01
C PRO A 157 -6.14 5.52 -16.86
N ILE A 158 -5.47 4.45 -16.44
CA ILE A 158 -5.56 3.12 -17.06
C ILE A 158 -6.48 2.22 -16.21
N PHE A 159 -6.17 2.09 -14.92
CA PHE A 159 -6.94 1.28 -13.96
C PHE A 159 -7.15 2.05 -12.66
N ALA A 160 -8.33 1.89 -12.05
CA ALA A 160 -8.65 2.48 -10.76
C ALA A 160 -8.18 1.58 -9.60
N ALA A 161 -7.86 2.21 -8.46
CA ALA A 161 -7.66 1.48 -7.21
C ALA A 161 -8.95 0.71 -6.84
N GLY A 162 -8.80 -0.52 -6.38
CA GLY A 162 -9.91 -1.41 -6.06
C GLY A 162 -10.53 -2.13 -7.26
N THR A 163 -9.95 -2.04 -8.46
CA THR A 163 -10.39 -2.85 -9.61
C THR A 163 -10.01 -4.31 -9.37
N PRO A 164 -10.91 -5.30 -9.53
CA PRO A 164 -10.55 -6.71 -9.42
C PRO A 164 -9.64 -7.12 -10.59
N TYR A 165 -8.71 -8.05 -10.38
CA TYR A 165 -7.91 -8.64 -11.46
C TYR A 165 -7.95 -10.18 -11.40
N PRO A 166 -7.80 -10.88 -12.55
CA PRO A 166 -7.49 -10.37 -13.90
C PRO A 166 -8.57 -9.47 -14.50
N CYS A 167 -8.17 -8.45 -15.26
CA CYS A 167 -9.09 -7.51 -15.92
C CYS A 167 -8.49 -6.86 -17.18
N VAL A 168 -9.36 -6.23 -17.97
CA VAL A 168 -8.99 -5.41 -19.13
C VAL A 168 -9.49 -3.99 -18.89
N ALA A 169 -8.74 -2.99 -19.36
CA ALA A 169 -9.18 -1.61 -19.26
C ALA A 169 -10.42 -1.39 -20.16
N GLU A 170 -11.42 -0.70 -19.63
CA GLU A 170 -12.68 -0.44 -20.35
C GLU A 170 -12.48 0.42 -21.59
N HIS A 171 -11.56 1.38 -21.51
CA HIS A 171 -11.33 2.37 -22.54
C HIS A 171 -9.90 2.23 -23.10
N PRO A 172 -9.74 2.05 -24.40
CA PRO A 172 -8.43 2.14 -25.05
C PRO A 172 -7.89 3.56 -24.95
N VAL A 173 -6.57 3.71 -24.98
CA VAL A 173 -5.92 5.02 -25.07
C VAL A 173 -5.41 5.23 -26.48
N VAL A 174 -5.85 6.31 -27.11
CA VAL A 174 -5.31 6.75 -28.40
C VAL A 174 -4.29 7.85 -28.15
N LEU A 175 -3.06 7.65 -28.63
CA LEU A 175 -2.02 8.67 -28.55
C LEU A 175 -1.77 9.30 -29.92
N GLN A 176 -1.72 10.62 -29.90
CA GLN A 176 -1.33 11.45 -31.03
C GLN A 176 0.18 11.68 -31.03
N CYS A 177 0.74 11.87 -32.22
CA CYS A 177 2.11 12.36 -32.34
C CYS A 177 2.20 13.82 -31.87
N ALA A 178 3.17 14.10 -31.00
CA ALA A 178 3.42 15.40 -30.39
C ALA A 178 4.34 16.30 -31.24
N HIS A 179 5.04 15.74 -32.23
CA HIS A 179 5.95 16.47 -33.12
C HIS A 179 5.84 16.02 -34.58
N GLU A 180 6.21 16.91 -35.50
CA GLU A 180 6.46 16.53 -36.89
C GLU A 180 7.66 15.59 -37.00
N GLN A 181 7.59 14.63 -37.93
CA GLN A 181 8.60 13.58 -38.15
C GLN A 181 8.94 12.75 -36.90
N GLN A 182 8.00 12.61 -35.97
CA GLN A 182 8.22 11.84 -34.74
C GLN A 182 8.48 10.36 -35.05
N MET A 183 9.57 9.82 -34.52
CA MET A 183 9.99 8.43 -34.78
C MET A 183 9.73 7.48 -33.61
N GLU A 184 9.40 8.00 -32.44
CA GLU A 184 9.17 7.20 -31.25
C GLU A 184 8.18 7.86 -30.30
N VAL A 185 7.51 7.05 -29.49
CA VAL A 185 6.65 7.47 -28.38
C VAL A 185 7.14 6.78 -27.12
N CYS A 186 7.51 7.53 -26.10
CA CYS A 186 7.82 6.99 -24.78
C CYS A 186 6.57 7.00 -23.91
N LEU A 187 6.14 5.82 -23.46
CA LEU A 187 5.05 5.64 -22.52
C LEU A 187 5.63 5.61 -21.12
N GLU A 188 5.24 6.56 -20.27
CA GLU A 188 5.62 6.57 -18.86
C GLU A 188 4.44 6.10 -18.02
N ILE A 189 4.59 4.95 -17.36
CA ILE A 189 3.54 4.31 -16.57
C ILE A 189 3.89 4.40 -15.10
N GLY A 190 2.92 4.79 -14.28
CA GLY A 190 3.12 4.90 -12.85
C GLY A 190 1.85 4.84 -12.04
N GLU A 191 2.05 4.89 -10.73
CA GLU A 191 0.99 4.91 -9.73
C GLU A 191 0.63 6.34 -9.41
N VAL A 192 -0.67 6.62 -9.38
CA VAL A 192 -1.20 7.86 -8.83
C VAL A 192 -1.68 7.57 -7.41
N VAL A 193 -0.96 8.13 -6.44
CA VAL A 193 -1.32 8.03 -5.03
C VAL A 193 -2.33 9.13 -4.74
N GLU A 194 -3.60 8.78 -4.58
CA GLU A 194 -4.56 9.72 -3.98
C GLU A 194 -4.19 9.89 -2.50
N GLN A 195 -3.27 10.82 -2.21
CA GLN A 195 -2.97 11.19 -0.83
C GLN A 195 -4.17 11.92 -0.26
N SER A 196 -5.04 11.18 0.43
CA SER A 196 -5.89 11.74 1.48
C SER A 196 -5.04 12.04 2.71
N LEU A 197 -4.00 12.87 2.58
CA LEU A 197 -3.31 13.41 3.74
C LEU A 197 -4.14 14.59 4.25
N ALA A 198 -5.00 14.32 5.23
CA ALA A 198 -5.35 15.38 6.16
C ALA A 198 -4.06 15.75 6.91
N GLU A 199 -3.36 16.79 6.47
CA GLU A 199 -2.25 17.35 7.23
C GLU A 199 -2.86 18.00 8.49
N VAL A 200 -2.91 17.25 9.58
CA VAL A 200 -3.37 17.75 10.88
C VAL A 200 -2.25 18.62 11.43
N THR A 201 -2.37 19.93 11.24
CA THR A 201 -1.52 20.89 11.97
C THR A 201 -2.15 21.19 13.33
N TYR A 202 -1.31 21.13 14.36
CA TYR A 202 -1.69 21.50 15.72
C TYR A 202 -1.20 22.91 15.99
N ASP A 203 -2.10 23.81 16.39
CA ASP A 203 -1.69 25.08 16.97
C ASP A 203 -1.08 24.88 18.38
N ALA A 204 -0.47 25.92 18.94
CA ALA A 204 0.14 25.87 20.27
C ALA A 204 -0.87 25.60 21.42
N ALA A 205 -2.17 25.61 21.13
CA ALA A 205 -3.26 25.29 22.04
C ALA A 205 -3.86 23.89 21.79
N GLY A 206 -3.28 23.09 20.88
CA GLY A 206 -3.71 21.74 20.55
C GLY A 206 -4.97 21.65 19.70
N ARG A 207 -5.40 22.73 19.05
CA ARG A 207 -6.57 22.71 18.15
C ARG A 207 -6.17 22.20 16.78
N MET A 208 -7.02 21.34 16.21
CA MET A 208 -6.82 20.78 14.88
C MET A 208 -7.41 21.73 13.83
N ALA A 209 -6.60 22.11 12.84
CA ALA A 209 -7.07 22.74 11.61
C ALA A 209 -6.69 21.84 10.42
N GLY A 210 -7.69 21.25 9.76
CA GLY A 210 -7.49 20.45 8.57
C GLY A 210 -7.51 21.33 7.34
N GLN A 211 -6.39 21.45 6.64
CA GLN A 211 -6.32 22.10 5.34
C GLN A 211 -6.08 21.03 4.27
N GLN A 212 -7.02 20.88 3.33
CA GLN A 212 -6.84 20.01 2.17
C GLN A 212 -5.91 20.72 1.18
N VAL A 213 -4.67 20.26 1.07
CA VAL A 213 -3.70 20.75 0.08
C VAL A 213 -3.40 19.62 -0.90
N LEU A 214 -3.98 19.68 -2.10
CA LEU A 214 -3.63 18.80 -3.22
C LEU A 214 -2.30 19.28 -3.81
N ARG A 215 -1.24 18.45 -3.80
CA ARG A 215 0.08 18.77 -4.42
C ARG A 215 0.29 17.95 -5.69
N GLN A 216 1.03 18.53 -6.65
CA GLN A 216 1.48 17.89 -7.91
C GLN A 216 2.40 16.66 -7.76
N SER A 217 2.64 16.15 -6.54
CA SER A 217 3.66 15.14 -6.21
C SER A 217 3.18 13.69 -6.20
N ASP A 218 1.99 13.41 -6.72
CA ASP A 218 1.27 12.16 -6.46
C ASP A 218 1.56 11.03 -7.44
N PHE A 219 2.51 11.20 -8.38
CA PHE A 219 2.84 10.18 -9.38
C PHE A 219 4.19 9.50 -9.09
N SER A 220 4.16 8.19 -8.88
CA SER A 220 5.34 7.33 -8.75
C SER A 220 5.58 6.57 -10.06
N LEU A 221 6.64 6.90 -10.79
CA LEU A 221 6.99 6.22 -12.04
C LEU A 221 7.40 4.76 -11.75
N LEU A 222 6.70 3.80 -12.36
CA LEU A 222 7.01 2.38 -12.25
C LEU A 222 7.88 1.88 -13.39
N GLY A 223 7.71 2.45 -14.58
CA GLY A 223 8.59 2.16 -15.70
C GLY A 223 8.15 2.84 -16.99
N THR A 224 8.97 2.63 -18.01
CA THR A 224 8.80 3.26 -19.30
C THR A 224 8.79 2.22 -20.42
N ARG A 225 8.07 2.52 -21.50
CA ARG A 225 8.04 1.71 -22.72
C ARG A 225 8.13 2.59 -23.94
N THR A 226 9.21 2.44 -24.71
CA THR A 226 9.37 3.15 -25.98
C THR A 226 8.79 2.32 -27.13
N VAL A 227 7.97 2.96 -27.96
CA VAL A 227 7.39 2.42 -29.19
C VAL A 227 7.97 3.16 -30.38
N VAL A 228 8.63 2.44 -31.28
CA VAL A 228 9.21 3.03 -32.50
C VAL A 228 8.16 3.10 -33.60
N LEU A 229 8.03 4.27 -34.23
CA LEU A 229 7.08 4.56 -35.30
C LEU A 229 7.74 4.40 -36.67
N ARG A 230 7.12 3.61 -37.55
CA ARG A 230 7.54 3.48 -38.96
C ARG A 230 6.31 3.40 -39.85
N PRO A 231 6.07 4.36 -40.76
CA PRO A 231 6.88 5.58 -41.04
C PRO A 231 6.75 6.64 -39.93
N ALA A 232 7.60 7.68 -39.97
CA ALA A 232 7.55 8.78 -39.01
C ALA A 232 6.15 9.43 -38.95
N GLY A 233 5.73 9.78 -37.73
CA GLY A 233 4.44 10.40 -37.42
C GLY A 233 4.40 11.89 -37.76
N ARG A 234 3.18 12.41 -37.89
CA ARG A 234 2.88 13.83 -38.15
C ARG A 234 2.23 14.46 -36.92
N LEU A 235 2.45 15.75 -36.67
CA LEU A 235 1.90 16.42 -35.49
C LEU A 235 0.37 16.30 -35.46
N GLY A 236 -0.18 15.87 -34.32
CA GLY A 236 -1.62 15.70 -34.10
C GLY A 236 -2.25 14.48 -34.77
N GLU A 237 -1.47 13.64 -35.48
CA GLU A 237 -1.95 12.39 -36.06
C GLU A 237 -2.22 11.36 -34.95
N ASP A 238 -3.46 10.87 -34.85
CA ASP A 238 -3.81 9.68 -34.05
C ASP A 238 -2.96 8.51 -34.55
N ARG A 239 -2.02 8.05 -33.72
CA ARG A 239 -0.99 7.12 -34.18
C ARG A 239 -1.00 5.77 -33.50
N LEU A 240 -1.02 5.77 -32.17
CA LEU A 240 -0.96 4.54 -31.39
C LEU A 240 -2.28 4.29 -30.70
N TYR A 241 -2.82 3.09 -30.91
CA TYR A 241 -3.97 2.57 -30.17
C TYR A 241 -3.48 1.58 -29.12
N LEU A 242 -3.69 1.91 -27.85
CA LEU A 242 -3.19 1.16 -26.70
C LEU A 242 -4.36 0.47 -25.99
N THR A 243 -4.25 -0.84 -25.77
CA THR A 243 -5.15 -1.57 -24.86
C THR A 243 -4.35 -2.19 -23.74
N TRP A 244 -4.97 -2.27 -22.57
CA TRP A 244 -4.32 -2.62 -21.33
C TRP A 244 -5.06 -3.77 -20.66
N ALA A 245 -4.30 -4.70 -20.09
CA ALA A 245 -4.82 -5.79 -19.29
C ALA A 245 -3.95 -5.99 -18.05
N ILE A 246 -4.54 -6.55 -17.00
CA ILE A 246 -3.80 -7.07 -15.85
C ILE A 246 -4.14 -8.54 -15.73
N ASP A 247 -3.12 -9.39 -15.71
CA ASP A 247 -3.30 -10.83 -15.60
C ASP A 247 -3.40 -11.31 -14.14
N ALA A 248 -3.58 -12.62 -13.96
CA ALA A 248 -3.70 -13.25 -12.65
C ALA A 248 -2.45 -13.11 -11.77
N TYR A 249 -1.31 -12.73 -12.36
CA TYR A 249 -0.03 -12.58 -11.67
C TYR A 249 0.31 -11.12 -11.40
N ARG A 250 -0.67 -10.21 -11.53
CA ARG A 250 -0.50 -8.74 -11.43
C ARG A 250 0.49 -8.18 -12.44
N GLN A 251 0.61 -8.79 -13.61
CA GLN A 251 1.40 -8.19 -14.69
C GLN A 251 0.52 -7.23 -15.49
N LEU A 252 0.95 -5.96 -15.58
CA LEU A 252 0.38 -5.02 -16.54
C LEU A 252 0.85 -5.44 -17.93
N ARG A 253 -0.12 -5.69 -18.79
CA ARG A 253 0.06 -6.11 -20.17
C ARG A 253 -0.41 -5.04 -21.13
N LEU A 254 0.38 -4.84 -22.17
CA LEU A 254 0.17 -3.80 -23.15
C LEU A 254 0.10 -4.39 -24.55
N THR A 255 -0.94 -4.01 -25.28
CA THR A 255 -1.08 -4.25 -26.71
C THR A 255 -1.08 -2.91 -27.42
N VAL A 256 -0.24 -2.77 -28.45
CA VAL A 256 -0.05 -1.52 -29.19
C VAL A 256 -0.28 -1.77 -30.66
N THR A 257 -1.23 -1.05 -31.26
CA THR A 257 -1.45 -1.05 -32.70
C THR A 257 -1.09 0.31 -33.27
N ASP A 258 -0.25 0.30 -34.31
CA ASP A 258 -0.01 1.47 -35.15
C ASP A 258 -1.18 1.61 -36.12
N GLN A 259 -2.00 2.65 -35.95
CA GLN A 259 -3.20 2.85 -36.76
C GLN A 259 -2.87 3.19 -38.21
N ARG A 260 -1.79 3.95 -38.44
CA ARG A 260 -1.40 4.39 -39.78
C ARG A 260 -0.84 3.22 -40.59
N ALA A 261 -0.01 2.39 -39.97
CA ALA A 261 0.56 1.21 -40.60
C ALA A 261 -0.40 0.00 -40.57
N ALA A 262 -1.54 0.11 -39.86
CA ALA A 262 -2.45 -1.00 -39.54
C ALA A 262 -1.70 -2.22 -39.00
N LYS A 263 -0.69 -1.99 -38.15
CA LYS A 263 0.27 -3.00 -37.71
C LYS A 263 0.25 -3.16 -36.19
N LEU A 264 0.14 -4.41 -35.74
CA LEU A 264 0.37 -4.77 -34.34
C LEU A 264 1.86 -4.62 -34.02
N LEU A 265 2.19 -3.71 -33.11
CA LEU A 265 3.56 -3.45 -32.67
C LEU A 265 3.93 -4.27 -31.44
N LEU A 266 3.00 -4.38 -30.48
CA LEU A 266 3.11 -5.20 -29.27
C LEU A 266 1.82 -5.98 -29.09
N ASP A 267 1.92 -7.27 -28.74
CA ASP A 267 0.77 -8.14 -28.52
C ASP A 267 0.73 -8.66 -27.08
N ASN A 268 -0.15 -8.07 -26.27
CA ASN A 268 -0.40 -8.46 -24.89
C ASN A 268 0.89 -8.68 -24.06
N GLU A 269 1.92 -7.87 -24.29
CA GLU A 269 3.24 -8.07 -23.70
C GLU A 269 3.25 -7.63 -22.23
N PRO A 270 3.81 -8.42 -21.30
CA PRO A 270 3.98 -8.00 -19.92
C PRO A 270 5.06 -6.91 -19.85
N ILE A 271 4.69 -5.72 -19.38
CA ILE A 271 5.60 -4.57 -19.31
C ILE A 271 6.01 -4.22 -17.89
N LEU A 272 5.16 -4.48 -16.89
CA LEU A 272 5.41 -4.17 -15.48
C LEU A 272 4.74 -5.21 -14.59
N LYS A 273 5.33 -5.49 -13.43
CA LYS A 273 4.68 -6.21 -12.35
C LYS A 273 4.22 -5.20 -11.30
N LEU A 274 2.93 -5.23 -10.96
CA LEU A 274 2.30 -4.27 -10.05
C LEU A 274 2.34 -4.80 -8.61
N GLU A 275 2.38 -3.88 -7.64
CA GLU A 275 2.37 -4.18 -6.19
C GLU A 275 0.97 -4.33 -5.59
#